data_AF-A0A7V3HML0-F1
#
_entry.id   AF-A0A7V3HML0-F1
#
_cell.length_a   1.000
_cell.length_b   1.000
_cell.length_c   1.000
_cell.angle_alpha   90.00
_cell.angle_beta   90.00
_cell.angle_gamma   90.00
#
_symmetry.space_group_name_H-M   'P 1'
#
loop_
_entity.id
_entity.type
_entity.pdbx_description
1 polymer ?
#
loop_
_entity_poly.entity_id
_entity_poly.type
_entity_poly.pdbx_seq_one_letter_code
_entity_poly.pdbx_strand_id
1 'polypeptide(L)'
;MKKLYATSLMMALAGSALAAQRSVLVEEFSTWTCPYCPNAIKAVDSLKKLMGDTVTVMSYISGRCGGAQVRFTYYAVTAVPTVWIDGVIADTGSYSDVGQTLNWYRAGVNSRKGIPSPLRIENINARVVNDSVLVDCDVVLEQNISSSNSPRLFGVITERHIPANQDGTRADFFTRTMFSPTSGTNLTVFNAGEQQHFHLGYKMTASDTWNRDSLDLAIWVQYYNTKEVLQSKQVHFTNLGIAEGTKFVPGFELFTKGDRLFFSLPDATALTLSLYDVSGRQVAVLASGDFSTGTYEVTVPELRSGVYTAVMVSNRGTKTLNIVK
;
A
#
# COMPACT_ATOMS: atom_id res chain seq x y z
N MET A 1 -0.97 25.78 -66.14
CA MET A 1 -0.26 25.78 -64.85
C MET A 1 -1.27 26.02 -63.73
N LYS A 2 -1.82 24.96 -63.11
CA LYS A 2 -2.72 25.05 -61.96
C LYS A 2 -1.96 24.54 -60.74
N LYS A 3 -1.65 25.41 -59.79
CA LYS A 3 -0.98 25.05 -58.53
C LYS A 3 -2.04 24.47 -57.58
N LEU A 4 -1.92 23.18 -57.25
CA LEU A 4 -2.64 22.56 -56.13
C LEU A 4 -1.94 22.96 -54.84
N TYR A 5 -2.66 23.62 -53.93
CA TYR A 5 -2.23 23.82 -52.55
C TYR A 5 -2.71 22.60 -51.73
N ALA A 6 -1.76 21.80 -51.24
CA ALA A 6 -2.01 20.71 -50.32
C ALA A 6 -1.98 21.26 -48.88
N THR A 7 -3.16 21.54 -48.32
CA THR A 7 -3.30 21.95 -46.92
C THR A 7 -3.16 20.71 -46.04
N SER A 8 -2.02 20.56 -45.36
CA SER A 8 -1.80 19.47 -44.41
C SER A 8 -2.59 19.74 -43.13
N LEU A 9 -3.60 18.91 -42.88
CA LEU A 9 -4.37 18.88 -41.64
C LEU A 9 -3.51 18.20 -40.56
N MET A 10 -2.82 18.99 -39.73
CA MET A 10 -2.19 18.49 -38.50
C MET A 10 -3.29 18.05 -37.53
N MET A 11 -3.54 16.74 -37.49
CA MET A 11 -4.39 16.12 -36.49
C MET A 11 -3.64 16.12 -35.16
N ALA A 12 -3.95 17.10 -34.30
CA ALA A 12 -3.46 17.12 -32.93
C ALA A 12 -4.04 15.90 -32.18
N LEU A 13 -3.22 14.86 -31.99
CA LEU A 13 -3.49 13.83 -31.00
C LEU A 13 -3.41 14.49 -29.62
N ALA A 14 -4.55 14.96 -29.12
CA ALA A 14 -4.72 15.21 -27.70
C ALA A 14 -4.59 13.86 -26.99
N GLY A 15 -3.38 13.54 -26.50
CA GLY A 15 -3.18 12.41 -25.62
C GLY A 15 -4.03 12.61 -24.38
N SER A 16 -5.17 11.93 -24.32
CA SER A 16 -5.96 11.86 -23.09
C SER A 16 -5.09 11.17 -22.04
N ALA A 17 -4.74 11.88 -20.97
CA ALA A 17 -4.13 11.26 -19.80
C ALA A 17 -5.07 10.12 -19.33
N LEU A 18 -4.64 8.87 -19.50
CA LEU A 18 -5.44 7.71 -19.15
C LEU A 18 -5.47 7.61 -17.63
N ALA A 19 -6.64 7.86 -17.05
CA ALA A 19 -6.89 7.65 -15.63
C ALA A 19 -6.66 6.17 -15.26
N ALA A 20 -6.07 5.91 -14.08
CA ALA A 20 -5.77 4.56 -13.65
C ALA A 20 -7.05 3.77 -13.35
N GLN A 21 -7.02 2.44 -13.60
CA GLN A 21 -8.10 1.56 -13.16
C GLN A 21 -8.17 1.58 -11.63
N ARG A 22 -9.36 1.87 -11.10
CA ARG A 22 -9.62 1.88 -9.67
C ARG A 22 -9.69 0.45 -9.11
N SER A 23 -9.00 0.23 -8.00
CA SER A 23 -9.26 -0.88 -7.08
C SER A 23 -10.08 -0.35 -5.91
N VAL A 24 -11.25 -0.93 -5.71
CA VAL A 24 -12.27 -0.41 -4.78
C VAL A 24 -11.99 -0.91 -3.36
N LEU A 25 -12.03 0.00 -2.39
CA LEU A 25 -11.89 -0.35 -0.98
C LEU A 25 -13.23 -0.80 -0.41
N VAL A 26 -13.24 -1.90 0.34
CA VAL A 26 -14.40 -2.41 1.09
C VAL A 26 -14.00 -2.62 2.53
N GLU A 27 -14.58 -1.83 3.43
CA GLU A 27 -14.35 -1.91 4.88
C GLU A 27 -15.60 -2.44 5.56
N GLU A 28 -15.51 -3.61 6.18
CA GLU A 28 -16.60 -4.23 6.94
C GLU A 28 -16.42 -3.98 8.44
N PHE A 29 -17.52 -3.62 9.10
CA PHE A 29 -17.57 -3.24 10.50
C PHE A 29 -18.49 -4.19 11.26
N SER A 30 -17.95 -4.79 12.31
CA SER A 30 -18.54 -5.96 12.95
C SER A 30 -18.28 -6.01 14.45
N THR A 31 -18.93 -6.96 15.14
CA THR A 31 -18.61 -7.30 16.53
C THR A 31 -18.60 -8.82 16.72
N TRP A 32 -17.91 -9.27 17.78
CA TRP A 32 -17.75 -10.68 18.10
C TRP A 32 -19.07 -11.43 18.32
N THR A 33 -20.07 -10.75 18.90
CA THR A 33 -21.33 -11.37 19.35
C THR A 33 -22.51 -11.07 18.43
N CYS A 34 -22.29 -10.31 17.35
CA CYS A 34 -23.34 -9.92 16.43
C CYS A 34 -23.82 -11.12 15.60
N PRO A 35 -25.11 -11.49 15.67
CA PRO A 35 -25.62 -12.69 14.99
C PRO A 35 -25.75 -12.54 13.47
N TYR A 36 -25.85 -11.31 12.95
CA TYR A 36 -25.98 -11.04 11.52
C TYR A 36 -24.63 -10.88 10.82
N CYS A 37 -23.61 -10.50 11.58
CA CYS A 37 -22.27 -10.22 11.09
C CYS A 37 -21.55 -11.37 10.36
N PRO A 38 -21.74 -12.66 10.73
CA PRO A 38 -21.13 -13.78 10.01
C PRO A 38 -21.31 -13.74 8.49
N ASN A 39 -22.49 -13.33 8.01
CA ASN A 39 -22.79 -13.30 6.58
C ASN A 39 -22.09 -12.14 5.87
N ALA A 40 -21.96 -10.98 6.53
CA ALA A 40 -21.22 -9.84 6.00
C ALA A 40 -19.73 -10.16 5.86
N ILE A 41 -19.12 -10.75 6.90
CA ILE A 41 -17.71 -11.18 6.89
C ILE A 41 -17.46 -12.16 5.73
N LYS A 42 -18.28 -13.21 5.60
CA LYS A 42 -18.16 -14.21 4.52
C LYS A 42 -18.36 -13.60 3.13
N ALA A 43 -19.29 -12.64 3.00
CA ALA A 43 -19.54 -11.95 1.74
C ALA A 43 -18.33 -11.10 1.30
N VAL A 44 -17.67 -10.42 2.25
CA VAL A 44 -16.47 -9.62 1.97
C VAL A 44 -15.26 -10.49 1.61
N ASP A 45 -15.05 -11.61 2.30
CA ASP A 45 -14.05 -12.60 1.90
C ASP A 45 -14.32 -13.15 0.48
N SER A 46 -15.60 -13.39 0.16
CA SER A 46 -16.02 -13.86 -1.16
C SER A 46 -15.83 -12.81 -2.25
N LEU A 47 -16.00 -11.51 -1.95
CA LEU A 47 -15.71 -10.42 -2.88
C LEU A 47 -14.25 -10.45 -3.32
N LYS A 48 -13.32 -10.60 -2.37
CA LYS A 48 -11.88 -10.66 -2.70
C LYS A 48 -11.53 -11.88 -3.53
N LYS A 49 -12.10 -13.04 -3.22
CA LYS A 49 -11.91 -14.28 -4.01
C LYS A 49 -12.44 -14.13 -5.44
N LEU A 50 -13.57 -13.46 -5.62
CA LEU A 50 -14.19 -13.25 -6.93
C LEU A 50 -13.50 -12.16 -7.76
N MET A 51 -13.03 -11.09 -7.12
CA MET A 51 -12.64 -9.85 -7.80
C MET A 51 -11.13 -9.56 -7.76
N GLY A 52 -10.35 -10.37 -7.04
CA GLY A 52 -8.90 -10.33 -7.01
C GLY A 52 -8.36 -8.94 -6.67
N ASP A 53 -7.44 -8.44 -7.49
CA ASP A 53 -6.75 -7.17 -7.25
C ASP A 53 -7.59 -5.92 -7.55
N THR A 54 -8.79 -6.11 -8.08
CA THR A 54 -9.73 -5.00 -8.34
C THR A 54 -10.49 -4.55 -7.10
N VAL A 55 -10.28 -5.23 -5.96
CA VAL A 55 -10.81 -4.85 -4.65
C VAL A 55 -9.74 -5.01 -3.56
N THR A 56 -9.80 -4.11 -2.58
CA THR A 56 -9.11 -4.22 -1.30
C THR A 56 -10.18 -4.42 -0.23
N VAL A 57 -10.08 -5.48 0.56
CA VAL A 57 -11.09 -5.80 1.57
C VAL A 57 -10.48 -5.90 2.96
N MET A 58 -11.26 -5.57 3.99
CA MET A 58 -10.89 -5.81 5.39
C MET A 58 -12.11 -5.85 6.30
N SER A 59 -11.96 -6.55 7.42
CA SER A 59 -12.96 -6.67 8.48
C SER A 59 -12.43 -6.10 9.80
N TYR A 60 -13.15 -5.11 10.32
CA TYR A 60 -12.93 -4.49 11.62
C TYR A 60 -13.88 -5.11 12.66
N ILE A 61 -13.32 -5.92 13.56
CA ILE A 61 -14.07 -6.49 14.68
C ILE A 61 -13.86 -5.61 15.91
N SER A 62 -14.90 -4.88 16.33
CA SER A 62 -14.80 -3.95 17.46
C SER A 62 -14.27 -4.61 18.73
N GLY A 63 -13.35 -3.93 19.41
CA GLY A 63 -12.69 -4.42 20.63
C GLY A 63 -11.68 -5.56 20.42
N ARG A 64 -11.47 -6.05 19.20
CA ARG A 64 -10.57 -7.20 18.92
C ARG A 64 -9.43 -6.90 17.96
N CYS A 65 -9.35 -5.68 17.43
CA CYS A 65 -8.20 -5.25 16.64
C CYS A 65 -7.77 -3.80 16.90
N GLY A 66 -6.48 -3.55 16.69
CA GLY A 66 -5.90 -2.21 16.71
C GLY A 66 -6.47 -1.38 15.57
N GLY A 67 -6.99 -0.19 15.89
CA GLY A 67 -7.51 0.74 14.88
C GLY A 67 -8.96 0.54 14.45
N ALA A 68 -9.66 -0.54 14.84
CA ALA A 68 -11.10 -0.67 14.56
C ALA A 68 -11.89 0.52 15.08
N GLN A 69 -11.75 0.86 16.37
CA GLN A 69 -12.55 1.93 16.97
C GLN A 69 -12.34 3.28 16.27
N VAL A 70 -11.13 3.54 15.79
CA VAL A 70 -10.82 4.77 15.04
C VAL A 70 -11.65 4.83 13.76
N ARG A 71 -11.74 3.73 13.00
CA ARG A 71 -12.52 3.67 11.76
C ARG A 71 -14.02 3.66 12.02
N PHE A 72 -14.49 2.98 13.08
CA PHE A 72 -15.88 3.06 13.54
C PHE A 72 -16.29 4.52 13.81
N THR A 73 -15.46 5.26 14.55
CA THR A 73 -15.71 6.68 14.85
C THR A 73 -15.61 7.56 13.58
N TYR A 74 -14.60 7.33 12.73
CA TYR A 74 -14.41 8.10 11.49
C TYR A 74 -15.63 8.01 10.56
N TYR A 75 -16.20 6.81 10.41
CA TYR A 75 -17.40 6.59 9.60
C TYR A 75 -18.73 6.81 10.34
N ALA A 76 -18.69 7.09 11.65
CA ALA A 76 -19.87 7.18 12.52
C ALA A 76 -20.75 5.91 12.44
N VAL A 77 -20.13 4.73 12.50
CA VAL A 77 -20.84 3.44 12.45
C VAL A 77 -21.56 3.20 13.79
N THR A 78 -22.88 3.19 13.75
CA THR A 78 -23.75 3.02 14.94
C THR A 78 -24.45 1.67 15.02
N ALA A 79 -24.40 0.87 13.94
CA ALA A 79 -24.96 -0.48 13.87
C ALA A 79 -23.97 -1.41 13.17
N VAL A 80 -24.12 -2.72 13.39
CA VAL A 80 -23.31 -3.75 12.73
C VAL A 80 -24.20 -4.92 12.27
N PRO A 81 -23.86 -5.62 11.17
CA PRO A 81 -22.74 -5.31 10.30
C PRO A 81 -23.00 -4.03 9.48
N THR A 82 -21.96 -3.26 9.20
CA THR A 82 -22.00 -2.16 8.22
C THR A 82 -20.80 -2.28 7.30
N VAL A 83 -20.99 -2.07 6.01
CA VAL A 83 -19.92 -2.05 5.02
C VAL A 83 -19.83 -0.67 4.40
N TRP A 84 -18.62 -0.14 4.29
CA TRP A 84 -18.31 1.06 3.53
C TRP A 84 -17.53 0.70 2.27
N ILE A 85 -18.02 1.15 1.11
CA ILE A 85 -17.43 0.92 -0.21
C ILE A 85 -16.90 2.25 -0.73
N ASP A 86 -15.59 2.31 -0.95
CA ASP A 86 -14.82 3.51 -1.31
C ASP A 86 -15.05 4.71 -0.37
N GLY A 87 -15.53 4.45 0.86
CA GLY A 87 -15.94 5.48 1.81
C GLY A 87 -17.08 6.38 1.32
N VAL A 88 -17.81 5.97 0.28
CA VAL A 88 -18.93 6.72 -0.33
C VAL A 88 -20.26 5.99 -0.13
N ILE A 89 -20.29 4.69 -0.35
CA ILE A 89 -21.51 3.87 -0.23
C ILE A 89 -21.48 3.17 1.13
N ALA A 90 -22.55 3.28 1.90
CA ALA A 90 -22.71 2.62 3.19
C ALA A 90 -23.90 1.66 3.14
N ASP A 91 -23.63 0.38 3.35
CA ASP A 91 -24.64 -0.69 3.40
C ASP A 91 -24.69 -1.23 4.84
N THR A 92 -25.85 -1.16 5.50
CA THR A 92 -26.02 -1.63 6.89
C THR A 92 -26.94 -2.85 6.94
N GLY A 93 -26.44 -3.90 7.59
CA GLY A 93 -27.08 -5.20 7.68
C GLY A 93 -26.50 -6.23 6.71
N SER A 94 -27.12 -7.39 6.70
CA SER A 94 -26.83 -8.51 5.82
C SER A 94 -28.07 -9.36 5.64
N TYR A 95 -28.14 -10.13 4.57
CA TYR A 95 -29.20 -11.13 4.37
C TYR A 95 -28.88 -12.41 5.15
N SER A 96 -29.88 -13.28 5.34
CA SER A 96 -29.68 -14.61 5.93
C SER A 96 -28.87 -15.54 5.02
N ASP A 97 -28.86 -15.27 3.71
CA ASP A 97 -28.03 -15.93 2.71
C ASP A 97 -26.77 -15.11 2.37
N VAL A 98 -25.62 -15.78 2.36
CA VAL A 98 -24.32 -15.16 2.04
C VAL A 98 -24.26 -14.72 0.58
N GLY A 99 -24.86 -15.48 -0.34
CA GLY A 99 -24.89 -15.15 -1.77
C GLY A 99 -25.66 -13.86 -2.06
N GLN A 100 -26.80 -13.65 -1.40
CA GLN A 100 -27.57 -12.40 -1.47
C GLN A 100 -26.77 -11.22 -0.91
N THR A 101 -26.12 -11.40 0.24
CA THR A 101 -25.26 -10.37 0.84
C THR A 101 -24.09 -10.01 -0.07
N LEU A 102 -23.43 -11.01 -0.67
CA LEU A 102 -22.37 -10.82 -1.66
C LEU A 102 -22.87 -10.05 -2.89
N ASN A 103 -24.03 -10.41 -3.43
CA ASN A 103 -24.59 -9.74 -4.61
C ASN A 103 -24.89 -8.26 -4.34
N TRP A 104 -25.37 -7.95 -3.13
CA TRP A 104 -25.63 -6.58 -2.71
C TRP A 104 -24.34 -5.76 -2.63
N TYR A 105 -23.32 -6.23 -1.89
CA TYR A 105 -22.06 -5.50 -1.80
C TYR A 105 -21.34 -5.39 -3.15
N ARG A 106 -21.43 -6.44 -4.00
CA ARG A 106 -20.86 -6.44 -5.35
C ARG A 106 -21.49 -5.37 -6.24
N ALA A 107 -22.78 -5.06 -6.07
CA ALA A 107 -23.42 -3.97 -6.82
C ALA A 107 -22.78 -2.62 -6.47
N GLY A 108 -22.56 -2.35 -5.18
CA GLY A 108 -21.83 -1.17 -4.71
C GLY A 108 -20.42 -1.10 -5.29
N VAL A 109 -19.65 -2.19 -5.19
CA VAL A 109 -18.30 -2.27 -5.75
C VAL A 109 -18.28 -2.00 -7.26
N ASN A 110 -19.17 -2.63 -8.03
CA ASN A 110 -19.20 -2.46 -9.48
C ASN A 110 -19.53 -1.03 -9.90
N SER A 111 -20.39 -0.33 -9.16
CA SER A 111 -20.68 1.09 -9.42
C SER A 111 -19.44 1.97 -9.24
N ARG A 112 -18.57 1.64 -8.28
CA ARG A 112 -17.32 2.37 -8.01
C ARG A 112 -16.19 1.97 -8.95
N LYS A 113 -16.10 0.71 -9.36
CA LYS A 113 -15.10 0.24 -10.34
C LYS A 113 -15.21 0.94 -11.70
N GLY A 114 -16.41 1.39 -12.07
CA GLY A 114 -16.65 2.17 -13.29
C GLY A 114 -16.11 3.61 -13.24
N ILE A 115 -15.69 4.08 -12.06
CA ILE A 115 -15.14 5.43 -11.87
C ILE A 115 -13.62 5.34 -11.85
N PRO A 116 -12.92 5.96 -12.82
CA PRO A 116 -11.46 5.94 -12.86
C PRO A 116 -10.84 6.55 -11.60
N SER A 117 -9.61 6.15 -11.32
CA SER A 117 -8.83 6.74 -10.24
C SER A 117 -7.96 7.89 -10.78
N PRO A 118 -7.88 9.03 -10.08
CA PRO A 118 -6.96 10.11 -10.44
C PRO A 118 -5.50 9.78 -10.12
N LEU A 119 -5.22 8.63 -9.50
CA LEU A 119 -3.89 8.23 -9.06
C LEU A 119 -3.71 6.71 -9.08
N ARG A 120 -2.46 6.29 -9.02
CA ARG A 120 -2.08 4.89 -8.81
C ARG A 120 -1.16 4.75 -7.62
N ILE A 121 -1.28 3.61 -6.94
CA ILE A 121 -0.34 3.18 -5.91
C ILE A 121 0.48 2.05 -6.54
N GLU A 122 1.79 2.24 -6.62
CA GLU A 122 2.71 1.32 -7.28
C GLU A 122 4.01 1.12 -6.49
N ASN A 123 4.92 0.31 -7.05
CA ASN A 123 6.21 -0.04 -6.45
C ASN A 123 6.09 -0.48 -4.97
N ILE A 124 5.01 -1.24 -4.68
CA ILE A 124 4.70 -1.66 -3.32
C ILE A 124 5.65 -2.80 -2.94
N ASN A 125 6.56 -2.51 -2.02
CA ASN A 125 7.41 -3.51 -1.37
C ASN A 125 6.97 -3.63 0.09
N ALA A 126 6.14 -4.64 0.36
CA ALA A 126 5.62 -4.97 1.67
C ALA A 126 6.33 -6.22 2.20
N ARG A 127 7.12 -6.06 3.27
CA ARG A 127 7.90 -7.17 3.86
C ARG A 127 7.80 -7.23 5.37
N VAL A 128 7.88 -8.44 5.89
CA VAL A 128 8.14 -8.68 7.31
C VAL A 128 9.60 -9.09 7.44
N VAL A 129 10.34 -8.36 8.27
CA VAL A 129 11.75 -8.62 8.57
C VAL A 129 11.92 -8.70 10.08
N ASN A 130 12.18 -9.91 10.58
CA ASN A 130 12.11 -10.21 12.01
C ASN A 130 10.74 -9.73 12.56
N ASP A 131 10.72 -8.90 13.61
CA ASP A 131 9.47 -8.33 14.16
C ASP A 131 9.09 -6.97 13.55
N SER A 132 9.55 -6.63 12.35
CA SER A 132 9.24 -5.33 11.75
C SER A 132 8.50 -5.52 10.42
N VAL A 133 7.33 -4.91 10.31
CA VAL A 133 6.67 -4.70 9.03
C VAL A 133 7.26 -3.45 8.41
N LEU A 134 7.69 -3.56 7.15
CA LEU A 134 8.24 -2.47 6.36
C LEU A 134 7.49 -2.38 5.04
N VAL A 135 7.03 -1.19 4.70
CA VAL A 135 6.28 -0.91 3.48
C VAL A 135 6.90 0.30 2.79
N ASP A 136 7.36 0.07 1.57
CA ASP A 136 7.74 1.11 0.62
C ASP A 136 6.68 1.14 -0.48
N CYS A 137 6.21 2.33 -0.88
CA CYS A 137 5.31 2.47 -2.03
C CYS A 137 5.36 3.88 -2.63
N ASP A 138 4.95 3.97 -3.89
CA ASP A 138 4.80 5.24 -4.60
C ASP A 138 3.33 5.55 -4.88
N VAL A 139 2.94 6.80 -4.63
CA VAL A 139 1.68 7.36 -5.10
C VAL A 139 2.00 8.26 -6.29
N VAL A 140 1.44 7.94 -7.46
CA VAL A 140 1.61 8.71 -8.70
C VAL A 140 0.28 9.29 -9.13
N LEU A 141 0.23 10.61 -9.35
CA LEU A 141 -0.96 11.32 -9.78
C LEU A 141 -1.08 11.27 -11.31
N GLU A 142 -2.16 10.67 -11.81
CA GLU A 142 -2.54 10.70 -13.23
C GLU A 142 -3.34 11.96 -13.57
N GLN A 143 -3.96 12.56 -12.56
CA GLN A 143 -4.77 13.77 -12.66
C GLN A 143 -4.55 14.67 -11.45
N ASN A 144 -4.89 15.96 -11.59
CA ASN A 144 -4.90 16.88 -10.46
C ASN A 144 -5.94 16.43 -9.42
N ILE A 145 -5.57 16.51 -8.14
CA ILE A 145 -6.45 16.22 -7.01
C ILE A 145 -6.58 17.43 -6.10
N SER A 146 -7.67 17.53 -5.34
CA SER A 146 -7.89 18.69 -4.47
C SER A 146 -7.18 18.51 -3.13
N SER A 147 -6.27 19.44 -2.80
CA SER A 147 -5.68 19.53 -1.46
C SER A 147 -6.70 19.92 -0.38
N SER A 148 -7.81 20.59 -0.74
CA SER A 148 -8.83 21.05 0.21
C SER A 148 -9.56 19.92 0.94
N ASN A 149 -9.58 18.73 0.33
CA ASN A 149 -10.20 17.54 0.91
C ASN A 149 -9.23 16.72 1.78
N SER A 150 -8.00 17.22 1.98
CA SER A 150 -6.93 16.58 2.75
C SER A 150 -6.71 15.13 2.30
N PRO A 151 -6.12 14.89 1.11
CA PRO A 151 -5.80 13.54 0.66
C PRO A 151 -4.69 12.93 1.53
N ARG A 152 -4.90 11.68 1.96
CA ARG A 152 -4.00 10.97 2.88
C ARG A 152 -3.85 9.52 2.52
N LEU A 153 -2.65 8.98 2.75
CA LEU A 153 -2.33 7.57 2.64
C LEU A 153 -2.59 6.87 3.99
N PHE A 154 -3.25 5.72 3.93
CA PHE A 154 -3.52 4.85 5.06
C PHE A 154 -2.95 3.46 4.81
N GLY A 155 -2.47 2.82 5.87
CA GLY A 155 -1.92 1.46 5.83
C GLY A 155 -2.42 0.62 6.99
N VAL A 156 -2.97 -0.55 6.67
CA VAL A 156 -3.47 -1.55 7.62
C VAL A 156 -2.83 -2.90 7.35
N ILE A 157 -2.50 -3.61 8.42
CA ILE A 157 -2.11 -5.02 8.38
C ILE A 157 -3.37 -5.85 8.63
N THR A 158 -3.68 -6.75 7.71
CA THR A 158 -4.73 -7.77 7.88
C THR A 158 -4.10 -9.14 8.07
N GLU A 159 -4.80 -10.06 8.73
CA GLU A 159 -4.39 -11.46 8.85
C GLU A 159 -5.50 -12.40 8.40
N ARG A 160 -5.09 -13.46 7.69
CA ARG A 160 -5.99 -14.49 7.16
C ARG A 160 -6.43 -15.49 8.21
N HIS A 161 -7.64 -16.03 8.00
CA HIS A 161 -8.23 -17.08 8.81
C HIS A 161 -8.30 -16.73 10.30
N ILE A 162 -8.76 -15.56 10.70
CA ILE A 162 -8.88 -15.22 12.13
C ILE A 162 -10.32 -15.40 12.60
N PRO A 163 -10.59 -16.06 13.75
CA PRO A 163 -11.92 -16.11 14.35
C PRO A 163 -12.45 -14.69 14.58
N ALA A 164 -13.54 -14.36 13.89
CA ALA A 164 -14.12 -13.02 13.82
C ALA A 164 -15.49 -12.93 14.52
N ASN A 165 -16.16 -14.06 14.74
CA ASN A 165 -17.43 -14.13 15.46
C ASN A 165 -17.52 -15.36 16.37
N GLN A 166 -18.37 -15.28 17.40
CA GLN A 166 -18.60 -16.34 18.39
C GLN A 166 -19.16 -17.65 17.81
N ASP A 167 -19.80 -17.59 16.64
CA ASP A 167 -20.31 -18.77 15.93
C ASP A 167 -19.20 -19.60 15.24
N GLY A 168 -17.94 -19.17 15.35
CA GLY A 168 -16.80 -19.81 14.71
C GLY A 168 -16.48 -19.26 13.32
N THR A 169 -17.23 -18.28 12.81
CA THR A 169 -16.92 -17.61 11.55
C THR A 169 -15.54 -16.97 11.61
N ARG A 170 -14.76 -17.22 10.56
CA ARG A 170 -13.42 -16.66 10.37
C ARG A 170 -13.47 -15.58 9.31
N ALA A 171 -12.64 -14.55 9.47
CA ALA A 171 -12.37 -13.55 8.45
C ALA A 171 -11.02 -13.85 7.81
N ASP A 172 -10.97 -13.86 6.48
CA ASP A 172 -9.71 -13.95 5.72
C ASP A 172 -8.99 -12.61 5.65
N PHE A 173 -9.65 -11.50 5.95
CA PHE A 173 -9.01 -10.18 5.96
C PHE A 173 -9.26 -9.44 7.27
N PHE A 174 -9.02 -10.13 8.38
CA PHE A 174 -9.18 -9.57 9.72
C PHE A 174 -8.15 -8.46 9.95
N THR A 175 -8.60 -7.24 10.20
CA THR A 175 -7.67 -6.14 10.54
C THR A 175 -6.94 -6.46 11.83
N ARG A 176 -5.61 -6.38 11.85
CA ARG A 176 -4.80 -6.48 13.07
C ARG A 176 -4.50 -5.11 13.65
N THR A 177 -3.93 -4.23 12.84
CA THR A 177 -3.60 -2.87 13.23
C THR A 177 -3.57 -1.92 12.04
N MET A 178 -3.85 -0.65 12.30
CA MET A 178 -3.49 0.45 11.42
C MET A 178 -2.13 0.97 11.85
N PHE A 179 -1.15 0.91 10.95
CA PHE A 179 0.23 1.29 11.26
C PHE A 179 0.63 2.64 10.66
N SER A 180 -0.17 3.18 9.74
CA SER A 180 -0.16 4.62 9.48
C SER A 180 -0.71 5.39 10.71
N PRO A 181 -0.47 6.71 10.82
CA PRO A 181 -1.19 7.54 11.78
C PRO A 181 -2.70 7.31 11.68
N THR A 182 -3.41 7.48 12.79
CA THR A 182 -4.87 7.22 12.85
C THR A 182 -5.68 8.13 11.92
N SER A 183 -5.12 9.30 11.61
CA SER A 183 -5.68 10.25 10.67
C SER A 183 -5.05 10.13 9.28
N GLY A 184 -4.18 9.16 9.01
CA GLY A 184 -3.46 8.97 7.75
C GLY A 184 -2.23 9.86 7.59
N THR A 185 -1.34 9.51 6.66
CA THR A 185 -0.17 10.30 6.28
C THR A 185 -0.54 11.25 5.15
N ASN A 186 -0.31 12.56 5.31
CA ASN A 186 -0.68 13.55 4.29
C ASN A 186 0.06 13.34 2.96
N LEU A 187 -0.66 13.55 1.86
CA LEU A 187 -0.03 13.81 0.57
C LEU A 187 0.39 15.28 0.51
N THR A 188 1.53 15.53 -0.14
CA THR A 188 2.09 16.87 -0.40
C THR A 188 2.17 17.20 -1.89
N VAL A 189 1.81 16.24 -2.75
CA VAL A 189 1.70 16.38 -4.20
C VAL A 189 0.23 16.39 -4.62
N PHE A 190 -0.11 17.19 -5.63
CA PHE A 190 -1.50 17.43 -6.04
C PHE A 190 -1.71 17.57 -7.54
N ASN A 191 -0.64 17.70 -8.33
CA ASN A 191 -0.72 17.91 -9.77
C ASN A 191 -0.44 16.61 -10.55
N ALA A 192 -1.06 16.47 -11.71
CA ALA A 192 -0.82 15.35 -12.63
C ALA A 192 0.68 15.23 -12.97
N GLY A 193 1.19 14.01 -12.97
CA GLY A 193 2.60 13.67 -13.19
C GLY A 193 3.48 13.76 -11.95
N GLU A 194 2.99 14.33 -10.83
CA GLU A 194 3.75 14.30 -9.57
C GLU A 194 3.68 12.92 -8.91
N GLN A 195 4.74 12.58 -8.19
CA GLN A 195 4.88 11.36 -7.41
C GLN A 195 5.32 11.68 -6.00
N GLN A 196 4.80 10.93 -5.02
CA GLN A 196 5.27 10.95 -3.65
C GLN A 196 5.59 9.52 -3.18
N HIS A 197 6.81 9.37 -2.68
CA HIS A 197 7.28 8.13 -2.08
C HIS A 197 6.90 8.07 -0.59
N PHE A 198 6.51 6.90 -0.12
CA PHE A 198 6.19 6.65 1.28
C PHE A 198 6.99 5.47 1.82
N HIS A 199 7.59 5.69 2.99
CA HIS A 199 8.22 4.67 3.80
C HIS A 199 7.45 4.54 5.12
N LEU A 200 6.81 3.40 5.34
CA LEU A 200 5.99 3.12 6.51
C LEU A 200 6.54 1.90 7.23
N GLY A 201 6.45 1.91 8.56
CA GLY A 201 6.94 0.82 9.39
C GLY A 201 6.07 0.55 10.59
N TYR A 202 5.99 -0.71 10.99
CA TYR A 202 5.39 -1.14 12.24
C TYR A 202 6.32 -2.11 12.96
N LYS A 203 6.59 -1.83 14.24
CA LYS A 203 7.33 -2.77 15.08
C LYS A 203 6.33 -3.64 15.83
N MET A 204 6.27 -4.92 15.47
CA MET A 204 5.52 -5.91 16.23
C MET A 204 6.12 -6.05 17.62
N THR A 205 5.23 -6.26 18.57
CA THR A 205 5.48 -6.45 19.99
C THR A 205 5.32 -7.93 20.34
N ALA A 206 5.74 -8.32 21.55
CA ALA A 206 5.57 -9.70 22.02
C ALA A 206 4.08 -10.13 22.11
N SER A 207 3.14 -9.18 22.23
CA SER A 207 1.70 -9.46 22.19
C SER A 207 1.16 -9.72 20.79
N ASP A 208 1.91 -9.38 19.75
CA ASP A 208 1.52 -9.60 18.37
C ASP A 208 1.87 -11.04 17.96
N THR A 209 1.09 -11.99 18.46
CA THR A 209 1.22 -13.42 18.15
C THR A 209 0.71 -13.78 16.74
N TRP A 210 0.94 -12.89 15.78
CA TRP A 210 0.37 -12.96 14.44
C TRP A 210 1.13 -13.98 13.58
N ASN A 211 0.40 -14.71 12.73
CA ASN A 211 1.02 -15.57 11.75
C ASN A 211 1.54 -14.73 10.58
N ARG A 212 2.87 -14.56 10.50
CA ARG A 212 3.56 -13.73 9.51
C ARG A 212 3.23 -14.14 8.07
N ASP A 213 3.09 -15.43 7.80
CA ASP A 213 2.78 -15.95 6.46
C ASP A 213 1.31 -15.76 6.10
N SER A 214 0.49 -15.29 7.04
CA SER A 214 -0.92 -14.98 6.85
C SER A 214 -1.19 -13.47 6.82
N LEU A 215 -0.16 -12.63 6.84
CA LEU A 215 -0.32 -11.18 6.83
C LEU A 215 -0.46 -10.63 5.41
N ASP A 216 -1.38 -9.69 5.23
CA ASP A 216 -1.52 -8.89 4.03
C ASP A 216 -1.51 -7.39 4.37
N LEU A 217 -1.01 -6.57 3.45
CA LEU A 217 -1.08 -5.13 3.49
C LEU A 217 -2.34 -4.68 2.76
N ALA A 218 -3.18 -3.87 3.40
CA ALA A 218 -4.14 -3.01 2.73
C ALA A 218 -3.67 -1.55 2.80
N ILE A 219 -3.54 -0.90 1.65
CA ILE A 219 -3.05 0.48 1.54
C ILE A 219 -3.96 1.27 0.61
N TRP A 220 -4.28 2.52 0.97
CA TRP A 220 -5.18 3.34 0.15
C TRP A 220 -4.95 4.83 0.33
N VAL A 221 -5.33 5.61 -0.68
CA VAL A 221 -5.40 7.07 -0.60
C VAL A 221 -6.86 7.48 -0.48
N GLN A 222 -7.18 8.30 0.52
CA GLN A 222 -8.53 8.76 0.82
C GLN A 222 -8.53 10.27 1.07
N TYR A 223 -9.55 10.97 0.57
CA TYR A 223 -9.88 12.31 1.02
C TYR A 223 -10.42 12.24 2.44
N TYR A 224 -9.68 12.79 3.40
CA TYR A 224 -10.04 12.67 4.80
C TYR A 224 -11.37 13.35 5.14
N ASN A 225 -11.66 14.49 4.50
CA ASN A 225 -12.85 15.29 4.81
C ASN A 225 -14.14 14.69 4.21
N THR A 226 -14.06 14.15 2.99
CA THR A 226 -15.23 13.60 2.27
C THR A 226 -15.36 12.09 2.40
N LYS A 227 -14.33 11.43 2.95
CA LYS A 227 -14.20 9.97 3.06
C LYS A 227 -14.04 9.25 1.72
N GLU A 228 -14.06 9.94 0.58
CA GLU A 228 -13.90 9.27 -0.70
C GLU A 228 -12.50 8.68 -0.85
N VAL A 229 -12.45 7.38 -1.12
CA VAL A 229 -11.24 6.67 -1.48
C VAL A 229 -10.94 6.92 -2.95
N LEU A 230 -9.72 7.33 -3.24
CA LEU A 230 -9.26 7.60 -4.60
C LEU A 230 -8.68 6.35 -5.26
N GLN A 231 -7.93 5.56 -4.50
CA GLN A 231 -7.31 4.31 -4.94
C GLN A 231 -6.99 3.43 -3.74
N SER A 232 -7.00 2.11 -3.93
CA SER A 232 -6.53 1.15 -2.93
C SER A 232 -5.64 0.08 -3.58
N LYS A 233 -4.87 -0.63 -2.76
CA LYS A 233 -4.16 -1.84 -3.12
C LYS A 233 -4.13 -2.79 -1.93
N GLN A 234 -4.18 -4.08 -2.21
CA GLN A 234 -3.96 -5.12 -1.23
C GLN A 234 -2.88 -6.07 -1.76
N VAL A 235 -1.84 -6.31 -0.97
CA VAL A 235 -0.73 -7.19 -1.36
C VAL A 235 -0.33 -8.08 -0.19
N HIS A 236 0.18 -9.26 -0.50
CA HIS A 236 0.72 -10.16 0.51
C HIS A 236 2.07 -9.67 1.03
N PHE A 237 2.31 -9.78 2.34
CA PHE A 237 3.64 -9.50 2.88
C PHE A 237 4.62 -10.59 2.47
N THR A 238 5.78 -10.20 1.95
CA THR A 238 6.89 -11.14 1.79
C THR A 238 7.57 -11.34 3.13
N ASN A 239 7.55 -12.57 3.64
CA ASN A 239 8.27 -12.93 4.86
C ASN A 239 9.73 -13.24 4.50
N LEU A 240 10.61 -12.28 4.73
CA LEU A 240 12.05 -12.48 4.62
C LEU A 240 12.50 -12.99 5.98
N GLY A 241 12.58 -14.32 6.14
CA GLY A 241 13.12 -14.95 7.35
C GLY A 241 14.48 -14.36 7.75
N ILE A 242 14.89 -14.58 9.01
CA ILE A 242 16.08 -14.01 9.69
C ILE A 242 16.98 -13.19 8.76
N ALA A 243 16.68 -11.91 8.63
CA ALA A 243 17.65 -10.98 8.07
C ALA A 243 18.65 -10.70 9.19
N GLU A 244 19.88 -11.17 9.03
CA GLU A 244 20.99 -10.77 9.91
C GLU A 244 21.04 -9.23 9.96
N GLY A 245 20.78 -8.68 11.16
CA GLY A 245 21.19 -7.32 11.51
C GLY A 245 20.39 -6.14 10.95
N THR A 246 19.21 -6.30 10.33
CA THR A 246 18.43 -5.13 9.87
C THR A 246 17.60 -4.53 11.01
N LYS A 247 18.22 -3.75 11.90
CA LYS A 247 17.45 -2.82 12.72
C LYS A 247 16.88 -1.74 11.80
N PHE A 248 15.58 -1.50 11.88
CA PHE A 248 14.97 -0.33 11.26
C PHE A 248 15.55 0.92 11.93
N VAL A 249 16.24 1.74 11.15
CA VAL A 249 16.77 3.03 11.58
C VAL A 249 16.20 4.08 10.63
N PRO A 250 15.28 4.95 11.09
CA PRO A 250 14.77 6.07 10.30
C PRO A 250 15.91 6.90 9.71
N GLY A 251 15.85 7.21 8.42
CA GLY A 251 16.88 8.00 7.74
C GLY A 251 18.15 7.25 7.38
N PHE A 252 18.27 5.94 7.67
CA PHE A 252 19.31 5.07 7.10
C PHE A 252 18.72 4.29 5.92
N GLU A 253 18.90 4.79 4.70
CA GLU A 253 18.15 4.34 3.52
C GLU A 253 19.05 4.14 2.31
N LEU A 254 18.65 3.22 1.42
CA LEU A 254 19.24 2.99 0.11
C LEU A 254 18.09 2.90 -0.89
N PHE A 255 18.03 3.83 -1.85
CA PHE A 255 16.87 4.00 -2.73
C PHE A 255 17.27 4.54 -4.11
N THR A 256 16.38 4.46 -5.09
CA THR A 256 16.58 5.00 -6.44
C THR A 256 15.61 6.14 -6.73
N LYS A 257 16.05 7.13 -7.50
CA LYS A 257 15.19 8.19 -8.06
C LYS A 257 15.49 8.33 -9.56
N GLY A 258 14.61 7.77 -10.39
CA GLY A 258 14.93 7.52 -11.81
C GLY A 258 16.09 6.51 -11.92
N ASP A 259 17.04 6.77 -12.82
CA ASP A 259 18.21 5.90 -13.04
C ASP A 259 19.37 6.14 -12.05
N ARG A 260 19.14 6.90 -10.99
CA ARG A 260 20.16 7.31 -10.03
C ARG A 260 19.96 6.63 -8.68
N LEU A 261 21.06 6.18 -8.08
CA LEU A 261 21.11 5.52 -6.77
C LEU A 261 21.47 6.53 -5.69
N PHE A 262 20.77 6.46 -4.56
CA PHE A 262 20.97 7.34 -3.42
C PHE A 262 21.06 6.54 -2.12
N PHE A 263 21.77 7.07 -1.14
CA PHE A 263 21.63 6.65 0.24
C PHE A 263 21.45 7.84 1.18
N SER A 264 20.78 7.61 2.30
CA SER A 264 20.55 8.61 3.36
C SER A 264 21.13 8.09 4.67
N LEU A 265 21.72 9.00 5.46
CA LEU A 265 22.29 8.71 6.78
C LEU A 265 21.71 9.67 7.85
N PRO A 266 21.21 9.16 8.98
CA PRO A 266 20.62 10.00 10.02
C PRO A 266 21.67 10.68 10.94
N ASP A 267 22.93 10.27 10.84
CA ASP A 267 24.06 10.69 11.66
C ASP A 267 25.36 10.25 10.97
N ALA A 268 26.47 10.82 11.41
CA ALA A 268 27.77 10.50 10.84
C ALA A 268 28.16 9.05 11.14
N THR A 269 28.50 8.28 10.12
CA THR A 269 28.90 6.88 10.27
C THR A 269 29.82 6.41 9.15
N ALA A 270 30.64 5.41 9.47
CA ALA A 270 31.40 4.64 8.49
C ALA A 270 30.46 3.73 7.69
N LEU A 271 30.59 3.77 6.37
CA LEU A 271 29.72 3.10 5.42
C LEU A 271 30.55 2.38 4.36
N THR A 272 30.05 1.25 3.86
CA THR A 272 30.44 0.72 2.55
C THR A 272 29.19 0.34 1.75
N LEU A 273 29.06 0.89 0.55
CA LEU A 273 28.04 0.54 -0.43
C LEU A 273 28.72 -0.19 -1.59
N SER A 274 28.34 -1.45 -1.79
CA SER A 274 28.87 -2.31 -2.84
C SER A 274 27.76 -2.84 -3.72
N LEU A 275 28.09 -3.20 -4.96
CA LEU A 275 27.18 -3.77 -5.93
C LEU A 275 27.58 -5.23 -6.21
N TYR A 276 26.61 -6.12 -6.29
CA TYR A 276 26.78 -7.55 -6.54
C TYR A 276 25.95 -7.99 -7.74
N ASP A 277 26.45 -8.94 -8.52
CA ASP A 277 25.67 -9.60 -9.57
C ASP A 277 24.81 -10.75 -8.99
N VAL A 278 23.97 -11.38 -9.81
CA VAL A 278 23.08 -12.48 -9.40
C VAL A 278 23.80 -13.72 -8.85
N SER A 279 25.11 -13.86 -9.10
CA SER A 279 25.93 -14.93 -8.54
C SER A 279 26.48 -14.60 -7.15
N GLY A 280 26.22 -13.39 -6.65
CA GLY A 280 26.79 -12.88 -5.40
C GLY A 280 28.23 -12.38 -5.54
N ARG A 281 28.74 -12.21 -6.77
CA ARG A 281 30.07 -11.65 -7.00
C ARG A 281 30.00 -10.13 -6.96
N GLN A 282 30.88 -9.53 -6.14
CA GLN A 282 30.98 -8.07 -6.06
C GLN A 282 31.52 -7.50 -7.39
N VAL A 283 30.74 -6.63 -8.01
CA VAL A 283 31.06 -5.98 -9.29
C VAL A 283 31.61 -4.57 -9.11
N ALA A 284 31.24 -3.86 -8.04
CA ALA A 284 31.77 -2.53 -7.75
C ALA A 284 31.65 -2.18 -6.26
N VAL A 285 32.52 -1.29 -5.78
CA VAL A 285 32.30 -0.49 -4.55
C VAL A 285 31.86 0.88 -5.03
N LEU A 286 30.67 1.30 -4.63
CA LEU A 286 30.07 2.56 -5.08
C LEU A 286 30.39 3.71 -4.11
N ALA A 287 30.49 3.42 -2.81
CA ALA A 287 30.92 4.37 -1.79
C ALA A 287 31.58 3.63 -0.63
N SER A 288 32.64 4.19 -0.04
CA SER A 288 33.26 3.63 1.17
C SER A 288 33.99 4.73 1.94
N GLY A 289 33.83 4.76 3.27
CA GLY A 289 34.47 5.73 4.15
C GLY A 289 33.52 6.28 5.21
N ASP A 290 33.95 7.35 5.87
CA ASP A 290 33.15 8.10 6.84
C ASP A 290 32.30 9.15 6.14
N PHE A 291 30.99 9.12 6.41
CA PHE A 291 30.03 10.08 5.86
C PHE A 291 29.36 10.83 7.00
N SER A 292 29.06 12.11 6.80
CA SER A 292 28.22 12.88 7.71
C SER A 292 26.74 12.52 7.54
N THR A 293 25.87 13.07 8.39
CA THR A 293 24.42 13.00 8.15
C THR A 293 24.05 13.66 6.82
N GLY A 294 23.08 13.09 6.11
CA GLY A 294 22.52 13.65 4.89
C GLY A 294 22.22 12.60 3.82
N THR A 295 21.81 13.09 2.65
CA THR A 295 21.51 12.27 1.47
C THR A 295 22.62 12.42 0.44
N TYR A 296 23.08 11.30 -0.09
CA TYR A 296 24.18 11.22 -1.05
C TYR A 296 23.72 10.53 -2.32
N GLU A 297 24.07 11.11 -3.46
CA GLU A 297 23.93 10.48 -4.77
C GLU A 297 25.17 9.65 -5.08
N VAL A 298 24.97 8.48 -5.68
CA VAL A 298 26.06 7.56 -6.04
C VAL A 298 25.96 7.18 -7.50
N THR A 299 27.08 7.32 -8.20
CA THR A 299 27.19 6.92 -9.60
C THR A 299 27.31 5.41 -9.70
N VAL A 300 26.34 4.78 -10.35
CA VAL A 300 26.40 3.36 -10.71
C VAL A 300 27.22 3.23 -12.01
N PRO A 301 28.20 2.32 -12.08
CA PRO A 301 28.97 2.11 -13.30
C PRO A 301 28.07 1.61 -14.44
N GLU A 302 28.56 1.64 -15.68
CA GLU A 302 27.85 0.97 -16.78
C GLU A 302 27.80 -0.54 -16.52
N LEU A 303 26.58 -1.06 -16.44
CA LEU A 303 26.30 -2.47 -16.19
C LEU A 303 25.72 -3.11 -17.44
N ARG A 304 26.04 -4.39 -17.66
CA ARG A 304 25.32 -5.21 -18.64
C ARG A 304 23.89 -5.41 -18.17
N SER A 305 22.95 -5.61 -19.09
CA SER A 305 21.57 -5.91 -18.72
C SER A 305 21.48 -7.13 -17.80
N GLY A 306 20.69 -7.01 -16.74
CA GLY A 306 20.63 -7.98 -15.67
C GLY A 306 20.17 -7.37 -14.34
N VAL A 307 20.07 -8.23 -13.33
CA VAL A 307 19.71 -7.85 -11.97
C VAL A 307 20.97 -7.76 -11.12
N TYR A 308 21.08 -6.68 -10.36
CA TYR A 308 22.18 -6.44 -9.44
C TYR A 308 21.63 -6.11 -8.07
N THR A 309 22.39 -6.43 -7.02
CA THR A 309 22.02 -6.10 -5.64
C THR A 309 23.02 -5.11 -5.09
N ALA A 310 22.57 -3.89 -4.81
CA ALA A 310 23.33 -2.90 -4.06
C ALA A 310 23.18 -3.20 -2.57
N VAL A 311 24.31 -3.32 -1.85
CA VAL A 311 24.39 -3.66 -0.43
C VAL A 311 25.15 -2.57 0.28
N MET A 312 24.46 -1.88 1.17
CA MET A 312 24.99 -0.83 2.03
C MET A 312 25.19 -1.39 3.43
N VAL A 313 26.40 -1.31 3.96
CA VAL A 313 26.76 -1.82 5.29
C VAL A 313 27.32 -0.66 6.12
N SER A 314 26.83 -0.50 7.34
CA SER A 314 27.40 0.37 8.37
C SER A 314 27.29 -0.27 9.75
N ASN A 315 27.80 0.40 10.78
CA ASN A 315 27.56 0.01 12.16
C ASN A 315 26.07 0.03 12.58
N ARG A 316 25.19 0.66 11.79
CA ARG A 316 23.74 0.68 12.00
C ARG A 316 23.03 -0.54 11.42
N GLY A 317 23.70 -1.26 10.52
CA GLY A 317 23.20 -2.47 9.89
C GLY A 317 23.40 -2.47 8.38
N THR A 318 22.69 -3.39 7.74
CA THR A 318 22.77 -3.63 6.30
C THR A 318 21.47 -3.21 5.61
N LYS A 319 21.57 -2.56 4.45
CA LYS A 319 20.45 -2.32 3.53
C LYS A 319 20.78 -2.91 2.17
N THR A 320 19.77 -3.47 1.52
CA THR A 320 19.90 -4.07 0.19
C THR A 320 18.85 -3.48 -0.74
N LEU A 321 19.24 -3.18 -1.97
CA LEU A 321 18.36 -2.71 -3.03
C LEU A 321 18.67 -3.47 -4.32
N ASN A 322 17.64 -4.04 -4.96
CA ASN A 322 17.80 -4.65 -6.27
C ASN A 322 17.66 -3.60 -7.38
N ILE A 323 18.59 -3.62 -8.33
CA ILE A 323 18.67 -2.72 -9.49
C ILE A 323 18.53 -3.58 -10.73
N VAL A 324 17.64 -3.20 -11.64
CA VAL A 324 17.47 -3.85 -12.95
C VAL A 324 18.03 -2.91 -14.02
N LYS A 325 18.94 -3.43 -14.85
CA LYS A 325 19.54 -2.74 -16.00
C LYS A 325 19.28 -3.50 -17.30
#